data_AF-A0A7C4GDX1-F1
#
_entry.id   AF-A0A7C4GDX1-F1
#
_cell.length_a   1.000
_cell.length_b   1.000
_cell.length_c   1.000
_cell.angle_alpha   90.00
_cell.angle_beta   90.00
_cell.angle_gamma   90.00
#
_symmetry.space_group_name_H-M   'P 1'
#
loop_
_entity.id
_entity.type
_entity.pdbx_description
1 polymer ?
#
loop_
_entity_poly.entity_id
_entity_poly.type
_entity_poly.pdbx_seq_one_letter_code
_entity_poly.pdbx_strand_id
1 'polypeptide(L)'
;MSASTAGGGAAPPAVERGRAYICFAYDIGQAIDLAAAERRITADKQRSTIRHQRRAPAYFEYTPAPLRVTQPVAPLRIGGWITEALVDAVLFDFGAVSVRYSIPLHGPLSELRTLSDALYDHPGLLADSRAVVRQLLEAIAPAISRAALADLVEDYALYHLETLSPGCDPRELLAEQRLLLAQMLRAESVALSAQEIDDALSCRIAYGAADLTVVDWNAALVFGPGAEDVLTVLEFANVELLELRFLDDRLDEALDQSYEVLARRFRARFRLEPGRGADLWRIGRLQVDHAMLYEGVNNALKLVGDPYLARVLRLAATRFHL
;
A
#
# COMPACT_ATOMS: atom_id res chain seq x y z
N MET A 1 10.57 -45.06 -40.76
CA MET A 1 11.44 -44.40 -39.77
C MET A 1 11.04 -42.95 -39.71
N SER A 2 10.06 -42.64 -38.86
CA SER A 2 9.55 -41.28 -38.68
C SER A 2 10.17 -40.73 -37.40
N ALA A 3 11.00 -39.71 -37.54
CA ALA A 3 11.63 -39.03 -36.43
C ALA A 3 10.58 -38.23 -35.66
N SER A 4 10.43 -38.59 -34.39
CA SER A 4 9.70 -37.86 -33.36
C SER A 4 10.34 -36.47 -33.18
N THR A 5 9.59 -35.42 -33.50
CA THR A 5 9.94 -34.05 -33.11
C THR A 5 9.79 -33.94 -31.60
N ALA A 6 10.92 -33.93 -30.90
CA ALA A 6 11.00 -33.57 -29.50
C ALA A 6 10.48 -32.13 -29.32
N GLY A 7 9.44 -31.97 -28.50
CA GLY A 7 9.05 -30.66 -27.99
C GLY A 7 10.20 -30.13 -27.13
N GLY A 8 10.93 -29.14 -27.66
CA GLY A 8 11.90 -28.40 -26.87
C GLY A 8 11.16 -27.63 -25.80
N GLY A 9 11.25 -28.08 -24.54
CA GLY A 9 10.79 -27.30 -23.40
C GLY A 9 11.56 -25.99 -23.38
N ALA A 10 10.86 -24.87 -23.58
CA ALA A 10 11.45 -23.56 -23.40
C ALA A 10 12.03 -23.48 -21.98
N ALA A 11 13.20 -22.85 -21.84
CA ALA A 11 13.79 -22.64 -20.52
C ALA A 11 12.79 -21.85 -19.65
N PRO A 12 12.65 -22.21 -18.35
CA PRO A 12 11.72 -21.50 -17.48
C PRO A 12 12.12 -20.01 -17.41
N PRO A 13 11.15 -19.08 -17.42
CA PRO A 13 11.44 -17.66 -17.40
C PRO A 13 12.18 -17.27 -16.12
N ALA A 14 13.17 -16.40 -16.25
CA ALA A 14 13.92 -15.81 -15.16
C ALA A 14 13.82 -14.28 -15.20
N VAL A 15 13.75 -13.66 -14.03
CA VAL A 15 13.87 -12.22 -13.85
C VAL A 15 15.30 -11.81 -14.16
N GLU A 16 15.48 -11.02 -15.22
CA GLU A 16 16.76 -10.40 -15.56
C GLU A 16 16.89 -9.05 -14.86
N ARG A 17 15.81 -8.25 -14.88
CA ARG A 17 15.69 -7.00 -14.13
C ARG A 17 14.31 -6.90 -13.51
N GLY A 18 14.27 -6.75 -12.19
CA GLY A 18 13.05 -6.51 -11.46
C GLY A 18 13.32 -6.05 -10.04
N ARG A 19 12.27 -5.63 -9.36
CA ARG A 19 12.27 -5.21 -7.96
C ARG A 19 10.98 -5.65 -7.29
N ALA A 20 11.08 -6.14 -6.06
CA ALA A 20 9.93 -6.19 -5.17
C ALA A 20 9.98 -4.96 -4.25
N TYR A 21 8.81 -4.46 -3.91
CA TYR A 21 8.62 -3.45 -2.89
C TYR A 21 7.64 -3.98 -1.85
N ILE A 22 7.88 -3.64 -0.60
CA ILE A 22 6.92 -3.85 0.48
C ILE A 22 6.65 -2.48 1.08
N CYS A 23 5.38 -2.08 1.02
CA CYS A 23 4.89 -0.79 1.49
C CYS A 23 4.16 -1.01 2.81
N PHE A 24 4.41 -0.16 3.82
CA PHE A 24 3.67 -0.12 5.07
C PHE A 24 3.02 1.25 5.23
N ALA A 25 1.70 1.31 5.36
CA ALA A 25 0.95 2.54 5.60
C ALA A 25 0.61 2.68 7.09
N TYR A 26 0.83 3.87 7.63
CA TYR A 26 0.60 4.23 9.03
C TYR A 26 -0.16 5.56 9.14
N ASP A 27 -1.05 5.68 10.12
CA ASP A 27 -1.62 6.95 10.57
C ASP A 27 -0.76 7.51 11.72
N ILE A 28 -0.34 8.77 11.61
CA ILE A 28 0.46 9.46 12.62
C ILE A 28 -0.21 10.70 13.23
N GLY A 29 -1.48 10.94 12.91
CA GLY A 29 -2.24 12.09 13.40
C GLY A 29 -3.30 12.56 12.40
N GLN A 30 -4.03 13.62 12.74
CA GLN A 30 -5.17 14.07 11.94
C GLN A 30 -4.79 14.83 10.67
N ALA A 31 -3.68 15.58 10.70
CA ALA A 31 -3.22 16.36 9.57
C ALA A 31 -1.75 16.73 9.73
N ILE A 32 -1.02 16.86 8.63
CA ILE A 32 0.39 17.24 8.58
C ILE A 32 0.54 18.53 7.79
N ASP A 33 1.11 19.57 8.40
CA ASP A 33 1.66 20.70 7.65
C ASP A 33 2.96 20.25 6.95
N LEU A 34 2.82 19.79 5.70
CA LEU A 34 3.94 19.25 4.92
C LEU A 34 5.08 20.26 4.73
N ALA A 35 4.78 21.56 4.65
CA ALA A 35 5.80 22.60 4.51
C ALA A 35 6.55 22.85 5.83
N ALA A 36 5.86 22.76 6.98
CA ALA A 36 6.52 22.77 8.28
C ALA A 36 7.33 21.48 8.52
N ALA A 37 6.83 20.32 8.12
CA ALA A 37 7.53 19.04 8.19
C ALA A 37 8.82 19.07 7.34
N GLU A 38 8.75 19.53 6.09
CA GLU A 38 9.91 19.66 5.18
C GLU A 38 11.00 20.56 5.78
N ARG A 39 10.61 21.70 6.35
CA ARG A 39 11.54 22.63 7.02
C ARG A 39 12.24 21.98 8.23
N ARG A 40 11.51 21.22 9.04
CA ARG A 40 12.06 20.52 10.21
C ARG A 40 13.03 19.43 9.81
N ILE A 41 12.62 18.57 8.89
CA ILE A 41 13.48 17.51 8.35
C ILE A 41 14.76 18.11 7.75
N THR A 42 14.66 19.24 7.06
CA THR A 42 15.84 19.90 6.46
C THR A 42 16.73 20.60 7.49
N ALA A 43 16.16 21.18 8.55
CA ALA A 43 16.93 21.80 9.63
C ALA A 43 17.73 20.75 10.44
N ASP A 44 17.16 19.56 10.66
CA ASP A 44 17.84 18.46 11.36
C ASP A 44 18.92 17.76 10.53
N LYS A 45 19.01 18.01 9.21
CA LYS A 45 20.06 17.46 8.31
C LYS A 45 21.49 17.93 8.63
N GLN A 46 21.69 18.84 9.59
CA GLN A 46 23.02 19.04 10.18
C GLN A 46 23.49 17.86 11.05
N ARG A 47 22.62 16.88 11.35
CA ARG A 47 22.93 15.68 12.17
C ARG A 47 22.56 14.33 11.54
N SER A 48 21.81 14.27 10.44
CA SER A 48 21.40 12.99 9.81
C SER A 48 21.33 13.04 8.27
N THR A 49 21.68 11.92 7.61
CA THR A 49 21.82 11.73 6.16
C THR A 49 20.48 11.52 5.45
N ILE A 50 19.52 12.42 5.64
CA ILE A 50 18.21 12.35 4.99
C ILE A 50 18.30 13.01 3.61
N ARG A 51 18.14 12.24 2.52
CA ARG A 51 18.12 12.77 1.15
C ARG A 51 16.68 13.10 0.75
N HIS A 52 16.50 14.25 0.12
CA HIS A 52 15.21 14.72 -0.38
C HIS A 52 15.20 14.54 -1.91
N GLN A 53 14.23 13.80 -2.44
CA GLN A 53 13.96 13.74 -3.87
C GLN A 53 12.55 14.27 -4.11
N ARG A 54 12.49 15.42 -4.79
CA ARG A 54 11.25 15.98 -5.31
C ARG A 54 10.96 15.34 -6.66
N ARG A 55 9.86 14.59 -6.75
CA ARG A 55 8.84 14.66 -7.81
C ARG A 55 7.92 13.44 -7.72
N ALA A 56 6.66 13.69 -7.40
CA ALA A 56 5.59 12.89 -7.98
C ALA A 56 5.62 13.07 -9.52
N PRO A 57 5.18 12.09 -10.30
CA PRO A 57 5.07 12.23 -11.76
C PRO A 57 4.18 13.42 -12.13
N ALA A 58 4.44 14.06 -13.28
CA ALA A 58 3.84 15.33 -13.66
C ALA A 58 2.30 15.31 -13.80
N TYR A 59 1.67 14.13 -13.84
CA TYR A 59 0.23 13.90 -13.99
C TYR A 59 -0.49 13.67 -12.65
N PHE A 60 0.25 13.67 -11.53
CA PHE A 60 -0.31 13.62 -10.20
C PHE A 60 -0.48 15.05 -9.68
N GLU A 61 -1.69 15.60 -9.77
CA GLU A 61 -2.01 16.86 -9.10
C GLU A 61 -2.33 16.58 -7.64
N TYR A 62 -1.29 16.34 -6.86
CA TYR A 62 -1.42 16.32 -5.41
C TYR A 62 -1.63 17.74 -4.88
N THR A 63 -2.68 17.95 -4.10
CA THR A 63 -2.97 19.25 -3.49
C THR A 63 -3.20 19.09 -1.99
N PRO A 64 -2.16 19.28 -1.14
CA PRO A 64 -0.75 19.58 -1.45
C PRO A 64 0.08 18.35 -1.87
N ALA A 65 1.25 18.56 -2.47
CA ALA A 65 2.17 17.48 -2.86
C ALA A 65 2.73 16.72 -1.65
N PRO A 66 2.66 15.38 -1.62
CA PRO A 66 3.16 14.58 -0.51
C PRO A 66 4.67 14.75 -0.38
N LEU A 67 5.14 14.70 0.86
CA LEU A 67 6.55 14.91 1.18
C LEU A 67 7.27 13.56 1.18
N ARG A 68 8.21 13.37 0.24
CA ARG A 68 9.07 12.17 0.18
C ARG A 68 10.39 12.38 0.93
N VAL A 69 10.71 11.42 1.78
CA VAL A 69 11.88 11.39 2.65
C VAL A 69 12.62 10.08 2.45
N THR A 70 13.84 10.12 1.94
CA THR A 70 14.69 8.93 1.80
C THR A 70 15.73 8.92 2.92
N GLN A 71 15.81 7.84 3.69
CA GLN A 71 16.75 7.69 4.78
C GLN A 71 17.48 6.34 4.73
N PRO A 72 18.73 6.27 5.20
CA PRO A 72 19.41 4.98 5.31
C PRO A 72 18.81 4.12 6.40
N VAL A 73 18.77 2.82 6.14
CA VAL A 73 18.36 1.77 7.09
C VAL A 73 19.34 0.61 7.02
N ALA A 74 19.39 -0.19 8.09
CA ALA A 74 20.13 -1.44 8.05
C ALA A 74 19.43 -2.41 7.08
N PRO A 75 20.13 -3.00 6.11
CA PRO A 75 19.53 -3.99 5.22
C PRO A 75 18.96 -5.18 5.99
N LEU A 76 17.71 -5.54 5.71
CA LEU A 76 17.00 -6.65 6.34
C LEU A 76 17.07 -7.88 5.44
N ARG A 77 17.30 -9.05 6.03
CA ARG A 77 17.28 -10.33 5.30
C ARG A 77 15.86 -10.88 5.29
N ILE A 78 15.42 -11.32 4.12
CA ILE A 78 14.09 -11.87 3.88
C ILE A 78 14.33 -13.17 3.13
N GLY A 79 14.39 -14.31 3.84
CA GLY A 79 14.83 -15.57 3.25
C GLY A 79 16.18 -15.45 2.54
N GLY A 80 16.20 -15.71 1.22
CA GLY A 80 17.39 -15.58 0.36
C GLY A 80 17.70 -14.16 -0.11
N TRP A 81 16.82 -13.20 0.16
CA TRP A 81 16.90 -11.82 -0.31
C TRP A 81 17.36 -10.84 0.77
N ILE A 82 17.76 -9.66 0.33
CA ILE A 82 18.13 -8.55 1.20
C ILE A 82 17.53 -7.25 0.68
N THR A 83 17.01 -6.41 1.57
CA THR A 83 16.54 -5.07 1.20
C THR A 83 17.71 -4.18 0.81
N GLU A 84 17.43 -3.12 0.05
CA GLU A 84 18.37 -2.01 -0.09
C GLU A 84 18.62 -1.30 1.25
N ALA A 85 19.75 -0.60 1.36
CA ALA A 85 20.15 0.15 2.55
C ALA A 85 19.48 1.54 2.65
N LEU A 86 18.36 1.71 1.94
CA LEU A 86 17.57 2.93 1.88
C LEU A 86 16.09 2.55 2.01
N VAL A 87 15.35 3.38 2.73
CA VAL A 87 13.89 3.31 2.80
C VAL A 87 13.33 4.66 2.35
N ASP A 88 12.21 4.62 1.63
CA ASP A 88 11.46 5.81 1.23
C ASP A 88 10.22 5.93 2.11
N ALA A 89 10.06 7.07 2.77
CA ALA A 89 8.84 7.44 3.47
C ALA A 89 8.11 8.56 2.72
N VAL A 90 6.81 8.42 2.51
CA VAL A 90 5.95 9.39 1.84
C VAL A 90 4.89 9.86 2.81
N LEU A 91 4.91 11.14 3.15
CA LEU A 91 3.98 11.76 4.09
C LEU A 91 2.86 12.46 3.33
N PHE A 92 1.63 12.22 3.76
CA PHE A 92 0.43 12.84 3.22
C PHE A 92 -0.13 13.86 4.22
N ASP A 93 -0.73 14.93 3.71
CA ASP A 93 -1.25 16.03 4.53
C ASP A 93 -2.41 15.64 5.44
N PHE A 94 -3.10 14.53 5.12
CA PHE A 94 -4.17 13.97 5.94
C PHE A 94 -3.70 13.07 7.08
N GLY A 95 -2.40 12.97 7.34
CA GLY A 95 -1.89 12.24 8.52
C GLY A 95 -1.26 10.88 8.24
N ALA A 96 -1.34 10.38 7.02
CA ALA A 96 -0.76 9.10 6.66
C ALA A 96 0.73 9.17 6.28
N VAL A 97 1.44 8.08 6.50
CA VAL A 97 2.81 7.84 6.05
C VAL A 97 2.92 6.46 5.42
N SER A 98 3.36 6.39 4.17
CA SER A 98 3.80 5.16 3.52
C SER A 98 5.30 4.98 3.71
N VAL A 99 5.75 3.78 4.11
CA VAL A 99 7.16 3.38 4.20
C VAL A 99 7.41 2.24 3.23
N ARG A 100 8.31 2.44 2.26
CA ARG A 100 8.60 1.48 1.19
C ARG A 100 10.04 0.99 1.25
N TYR A 101 10.20 -0.32 1.35
CA TYR A 101 11.47 -1.01 1.15
C TYR A 101 11.59 -1.50 -0.30
N SER A 102 12.81 -1.64 -0.81
CA SER A 102 13.05 -2.25 -2.11
C SER A 102 13.98 -3.45 -2.01
N ILE A 103 13.67 -4.49 -2.80
CA ILE A 103 14.41 -5.74 -2.89
C ILE A 103 14.71 -5.99 -4.36
N PRO A 104 15.98 -5.96 -4.80
CA PRO A 104 16.35 -6.31 -6.16
C PRO A 104 15.96 -7.76 -6.48
N LEU A 105 15.36 -7.99 -7.63
CA LEU A 105 14.98 -9.32 -8.11
C LEU A 105 15.86 -9.72 -9.28
N HIS A 106 16.42 -10.92 -9.18
CA HIS A 106 17.16 -11.59 -10.25
C HIS A 106 17.10 -13.09 -10.01
N GLY A 107 16.89 -13.88 -11.06
CA GLY A 107 16.84 -15.34 -10.98
C GLY A 107 15.51 -15.94 -11.42
N PRO A 108 15.27 -17.24 -11.19
CA PRO A 108 14.10 -17.95 -11.68
C PRO A 108 12.79 -17.29 -11.20
N LEU A 109 11.81 -17.15 -12.10
CA LEU A 109 10.51 -16.58 -11.75
C LEU A 109 9.80 -17.38 -10.64
N SER A 110 10.06 -18.69 -10.57
CA SER A 110 9.52 -19.57 -9.54
C SER A 110 9.91 -19.17 -8.11
N GLU A 111 11.02 -18.44 -7.93
CA GLU A 111 11.45 -17.98 -6.62
C GLU A 111 10.58 -16.85 -6.07
N LEU A 112 9.80 -16.15 -6.91
CA LEU A 112 8.91 -15.08 -6.46
C LEU A 112 7.83 -15.57 -5.50
N ARG A 113 7.38 -16.82 -5.65
CA ARG A 113 6.47 -17.45 -4.68
C ARG A 113 7.11 -17.59 -3.31
N THR A 114 8.37 -18.02 -3.26
CA THR A 114 9.13 -18.16 -2.01
C THR A 114 9.40 -16.80 -1.39
N LEU A 115 9.67 -15.77 -2.19
CA LEU A 115 9.79 -14.39 -1.70
C LEU A 115 8.46 -13.89 -1.11
N SER A 116 7.34 -14.17 -1.78
CA SER A 116 6.01 -13.76 -1.31
C SER A 116 5.66 -14.35 0.05
N ASP A 117 5.87 -15.65 0.22
CA ASP A 117 5.71 -16.35 1.50
C ASP A 117 6.64 -15.78 2.59
N ALA A 118 7.87 -15.40 2.24
CA ALA A 118 8.81 -14.81 3.18
C ALA A 118 8.49 -13.35 3.54
N LEU A 119 7.76 -12.63 2.69
CA LEU A 119 7.32 -11.25 2.93
C LEU A 119 6.06 -11.17 3.79
N TYR A 120 5.16 -12.16 3.65
CA TYR A 120 3.89 -12.22 4.36
C TYR A 120 4.09 -12.17 5.88
N ASP A 121 3.46 -11.19 6.53
CA ASP A 121 3.55 -10.94 7.98
C ASP A 121 5.00 -10.84 8.52
N HIS A 122 5.97 -10.38 7.71
CA HIS A 122 7.38 -10.42 8.10
C HIS A 122 7.67 -9.48 9.30
N PRO A 123 7.97 -10.02 10.50
CA PRO A 123 7.97 -9.25 11.74
C PRO A 123 9.12 -8.25 11.81
N GLY A 124 10.25 -8.55 11.18
CA GLY A 124 11.40 -7.64 11.13
C GLY A 124 11.13 -6.40 10.28
N LEU A 125 10.34 -6.52 9.21
CA LEU A 125 9.99 -5.40 8.33
C LEU A 125 8.94 -4.53 9.01
N LEU A 126 7.95 -5.13 9.65
CA LEU A 126 6.96 -4.43 10.46
C LEU A 126 7.62 -3.65 11.62
N ALA A 127 8.56 -4.28 12.34
CA ALA A 127 9.26 -3.63 13.45
C ALA A 127 10.14 -2.46 12.99
N ASP A 128 10.90 -2.64 11.91
CA ASP A 128 11.77 -1.60 11.34
C ASP A 128 10.96 -0.44 10.76
N SER A 129 9.91 -0.72 9.98
CA SER A 129 9.06 0.32 9.38
C SER A 129 8.38 1.17 10.44
N ARG A 130 7.89 0.54 11.52
CA ARG A 130 7.34 1.26 12.66
C ARG A 130 8.39 2.11 13.38
N ALA A 131 9.63 1.64 13.48
CA ALA A 131 10.72 2.43 14.06
C ALA A 131 11.07 3.64 13.19
N VAL A 132 11.11 3.47 11.87
CA VAL A 132 11.27 4.57 10.89
C VAL A 132 10.18 5.63 11.07
N VAL A 133 8.91 5.21 11.15
CA VAL A 133 7.79 6.15 11.37
C VAL A 133 7.88 6.84 12.72
N ARG A 134 8.23 6.14 13.80
CA ARG A 134 8.43 6.77 15.12
C ARG A 134 9.50 7.86 15.08
N GLN A 135 10.62 7.60 14.41
CA GLN A 135 11.68 8.59 14.25
C GLN A 135 11.20 9.83 13.47
N LEU A 136 10.44 9.62 12.38
CA LEU A 136 9.85 10.72 11.61
C LEU A 136 8.85 11.52 12.46
N LEU A 137 7.96 10.83 13.17
CA LEU A 137 6.97 11.43 14.07
C LEU A 137 7.67 12.30 15.13
N GLU A 138 8.74 11.82 15.77
CA GLU A 138 9.50 12.62 16.74
C GLU A 138 10.09 13.89 16.12
N ALA A 139 10.62 13.81 14.90
CA ALA A 139 11.22 14.96 14.21
C ALA A 139 10.18 16.01 13.78
N ILE A 140 8.98 15.59 13.39
CA ILE A 140 7.96 16.47 12.81
C ILE A 140 6.72 16.66 13.69
N ALA A 141 6.66 16.10 14.90
CA ALA A 141 5.48 16.15 15.78
C ALA A 141 4.82 17.54 15.88
N PRO A 142 5.55 18.67 15.98
CA PRO A 142 4.91 19.98 16.06
C PRO A 142 4.26 20.47 14.74
N ALA A 143 4.51 19.78 13.61
CA ALA A 143 3.84 20.01 12.34
C ALA A 143 2.58 19.13 12.16
N ILE A 144 2.27 18.27 13.14
CA ILE A 144 1.16 17.33 13.07
C ILE A 144 0.05 17.74 14.05
N SER A 145 -1.18 17.82 13.55
CA SER A 145 -2.37 17.98 14.39
C SER A 145 -2.70 16.65 15.07
N ARG A 146 -2.81 16.65 16.40
CA ARG A 146 -3.09 15.44 17.21
C ARG A 146 -2.12 14.29 16.90
N ALA A 147 -0.83 14.58 16.89
CA ALA A 147 0.23 13.58 16.70
C ALA A 147 0.04 12.34 17.59
N ALA A 148 -0.17 11.19 16.96
CA ALA A 148 -0.27 9.89 17.59
C ALA A 148 -0.06 8.82 16.52
N LEU A 149 0.83 7.86 16.78
CA LEU A 149 1.00 6.71 15.90
C LEU A 149 -0.09 5.67 16.20
N ALA A 150 -0.94 5.37 15.22
CA ALA A 150 -1.95 4.32 15.36
C ALA A 150 -1.32 2.91 15.44
N ASP A 151 -2.04 1.99 16.08
CA ASP A 151 -1.65 0.58 16.13
C ASP A 151 -1.93 -0.13 14.81
N LEU A 152 -3.04 0.21 14.14
CA LEU A 152 -3.39 -0.26 12.81
C LEU A 152 -2.29 0.09 11.80
N VAL A 153 -1.98 -0.87 10.93
CA VAL A 153 -0.98 -0.78 9.86
C VAL A 153 -1.50 -1.57 8.68
N GLU A 154 -1.19 -1.12 7.48
CA GLU A 154 -1.44 -1.88 6.25
C GLU A 154 -0.17 -2.14 5.48
N ASP A 155 0.04 -3.39 5.08
CA ASP A 155 1.17 -3.79 4.24
C ASP A 155 0.73 -4.30 2.87
N TYR A 156 1.52 -3.97 1.85
CA TYR A 156 1.23 -4.36 0.48
C TYR A 156 2.48 -4.60 -0.34
N ALA A 157 2.55 -5.77 -0.99
CA ALA A 157 3.70 -6.15 -1.81
C ALA A 157 3.49 -5.75 -3.29
N LEU A 158 4.49 -5.12 -3.89
CA LEU A 158 4.51 -4.75 -5.31
C LEU A 158 5.68 -5.44 -6.00
N TYR A 159 5.39 -6.29 -6.98
CA TYR A 159 6.39 -6.94 -7.81
C TYR A 159 6.50 -6.22 -9.15
N HIS A 160 7.61 -5.54 -9.39
CA HIS A 160 7.94 -4.93 -10.68
C HIS A 160 8.90 -5.81 -11.46
N LEU A 161 8.43 -6.40 -12.55
CA LEU A 161 9.24 -7.17 -13.49
C LEU A 161 9.51 -6.32 -14.74
N GLU A 162 10.73 -5.78 -14.85
CA GLU A 162 11.11 -4.90 -15.95
C GLU A 162 11.48 -5.71 -17.20
N THR A 163 12.34 -6.73 -17.04
CA THR A 163 12.75 -7.65 -18.11
C THR A 163 12.88 -9.10 -17.62
N LEU A 164 12.48 -10.03 -18.49
CA LEU A 164 12.67 -11.48 -18.30
C LEU A 164 13.64 -12.05 -19.33
N SER A 165 14.26 -13.18 -18.98
CA SER A 165 15.11 -13.98 -19.85
C SER A 165 14.62 -15.45 -19.88
N PRO A 166 14.37 -16.04 -21.07
CA PRO A 166 14.26 -15.34 -22.35
C PRO A 166 13.14 -14.28 -22.31
N GLY A 167 13.25 -13.26 -23.17
CA GLY A 167 12.20 -12.24 -23.28
C GLY A 167 10.85 -12.89 -23.52
N CYS A 168 9.84 -12.49 -22.75
CA CYS A 168 8.51 -13.10 -22.75
C CYS A 168 7.46 -11.98 -22.85
N ASP A 169 6.45 -12.20 -23.69
CA ASP A 169 5.30 -11.31 -23.76
C ASP A 169 4.51 -11.38 -22.43
N PRO A 170 4.09 -10.24 -21.84
CA PRO A 170 3.38 -10.25 -20.56
C PRO A 170 2.11 -11.11 -20.57
N ARG A 171 1.40 -11.23 -21.70
CA ARG A 171 0.19 -12.04 -21.82
C ARG A 171 0.51 -13.51 -21.96
N GLU A 172 1.59 -13.86 -22.65
CA GLU A 172 2.11 -15.22 -22.69
C GLU A 172 2.53 -15.66 -21.28
N LEU A 173 3.27 -14.81 -20.56
CA LEU A 173 3.65 -15.05 -19.16
C LEU A 173 2.41 -15.32 -18.30
N LEU A 174 1.39 -14.46 -18.41
CA LEU A 174 0.15 -14.61 -17.67
C LEU A 174 -0.58 -15.90 -18.03
N ALA A 175 -0.54 -16.35 -19.28
CA ALA A 175 -1.19 -17.58 -19.74
C ALA A 175 -0.46 -18.85 -19.28
N GLU A 176 0.87 -18.83 -19.30
CA GLU A 176 1.71 -20.00 -19.01
C GLU A 176 1.99 -20.17 -17.50
N GLN A 177 2.14 -19.07 -16.76
CA GLN A 177 2.57 -19.08 -15.35
C GLN A 177 1.42 -18.79 -14.37
N ARG A 178 0.18 -19.06 -14.77
CA ARG A 178 -1.06 -18.73 -14.01
C ARG A 178 -1.00 -19.14 -12.54
N LEU A 179 -0.68 -20.41 -12.27
CA LEU A 179 -0.64 -20.95 -10.91
C LEU A 179 0.43 -20.24 -10.08
N LEU A 180 1.63 -20.06 -10.63
CA LEU A 180 2.75 -19.41 -9.96
C LEU A 180 2.41 -17.96 -9.62
N LEU A 181 1.87 -17.20 -10.57
CA LEU A 181 1.49 -15.81 -10.37
C LEU A 181 0.36 -15.67 -9.34
N ALA A 182 -0.66 -16.53 -9.39
CA ALA A 182 -1.74 -16.52 -8.41
C ALA A 182 -1.25 -16.84 -6.99
N GLN A 183 -0.37 -17.84 -6.84
CA GLN A 183 0.25 -18.19 -5.57
C GLN A 183 1.15 -17.07 -5.04
N MET A 184 1.94 -16.46 -5.91
CA MET A 184 2.76 -15.30 -5.56
C MET A 184 1.89 -14.13 -5.10
N LEU A 185 0.83 -13.78 -5.83
CA LEU A 185 -0.02 -12.65 -5.50
C LEU A 185 -0.71 -12.82 -4.14
N ARG A 186 -1.07 -14.06 -3.77
CA ARG A 186 -1.78 -14.37 -2.53
C ARG A 186 -0.90 -14.87 -1.38
N ALA A 187 0.42 -14.92 -1.58
CA ALA A 187 1.38 -15.53 -0.65
C ALA A 187 1.01 -16.97 -0.23
N GLU A 188 0.44 -17.75 -1.16
CA GLU A 188 -0.06 -19.10 -0.86
C GLU A 188 0.91 -20.20 -1.32
N SER A 189 1.21 -21.13 -0.41
CA SER A 189 2.10 -22.27 -0.69
C SER A 189 1.35 -23.51 -1.15
N VAL A 190 0.04 -23.59 -0.86
CA VAL A 190 -0.83 -24.71 -1.21
C VAL A 190 -1.33 -24.56 -2.66
N ALA A 191 -1.64 -25.69 -3.30
CA ALA A 191 -2.24 -25.68 -4.63
C ALA A 191 -3.62 -24.99 -4.60
N LEU A 192 -3.76 -23.91 -5.38
CA LEU A 192 -5.01 -23.19 -5.55
C LEU A 192 -5.94 -23.95 -6.51
N SER A 193 -7.25 -23.85 -6.28
CA SER A 193 -8.24 -24.34 -7.23
C SER A 193 -8.21 -23.50 -8.52
N ALA A 194 -8.72 -24.04 -9.63
CA ALA A 194 -8.81 -23.28 -10.88
C ALA A 194 -9.60 -21.97 -10.71
N GLN A 195 -10.67 -22.01 -9.90
CA GLN A 195 -11.49 -20.83 -9.59
C GLN A 195 -10.70 -19.78 -8.80
N GLU A 196 -9.89 -20.20 -7.82
CA GLU A 196 -9.04 -19.28 -7.05
C GLU A 196 -7.93 -18.67 -7.91
N ILE A 197 -7.37 -19.45 -8.85
CA ILE A 197 -6.40 -18.94 -9.82
C ILE A 197 -7.04 -17.90 -10.75
N ASP A 198 -8.25 -18.17 -11.24
CA ASP A 198 -8.99 -17.23 -12.09
C ASP A 198 -9.33 -15.93 -11.35
N ASP A 199 -9.78 -16.03 -10.09
CA ASP A 199 -10.08 -14.89 -9.25
C ASP A 199 -8.81 -14.04 -8.97
N ALA A 200 -7.70 -14.68 -8.59
CA ALA A 200 -6.44 -13.98 -8.29
C ALA A 200 -5.89 -13.17 -9.49
N LEU A 201 -6.19 -13.61 -10.71
CA LEU A 201 -5.70 -13.01 -11.95
C LEU A 201 -6.79 -12.18 -12.66
N SER A 202 -7.94 -11.98 -12.03
CA SER A 202 -9.12 -11.34 -12.63
C SER A 202 -8.94 -9.83 -12.76
N CYS A 203 -8.40 -9.18 -11.73
CA CYS A 203 -8.14 -7.76 -11.69
C CYS A 203 -6.84 -7.42 -12.43
N ARG A 204 -6.92 -7.36 -13.76
CA ARG A 204 -5.76 -7.06 -14.62
C ARG A 204 -6.05 -5.97 -15.65
N ILE A 205 -5.01 -5.22 -16.01
CA ILE A 205 -5.06 -4.15 -17.01
C ILE A 205 -3.72 -4.04 -17.74
N ALA A 206 -3.76 -3.60 -19.00
CA ALA A 206 -2.58 -3.24 -19.77
C ALA A 206 -2.86 -1.93 -20.52
N TYR A 207 -1.84 -1.10 -20.67
CA TYR A 207 -1.84 0.09 -21.51
C TYR A 207 -1.39 -0.27 -22.93
N GLY A 208 -0.24 -0.94 -23.03
CA GLY A 208 0.39 -1.38 -24.27
C GLY A 208 0.42 -2.90 -24.46
N ALA A 209 1.23 -3.34 -25.42
CA ALA A 209 1.50 -4.76 -25.65
C ALA A 209 2.60 -5.31 -24.73
N ALA A 210 3.52 -4.44 -24.28
CA ALA A 210 4.68 -4.81 -23.49
C ALA A 210 4.51 -4.58 -21.98
N ASP A 211 3.30 -4.26 -21.53
CA ASP A 211 2.98 -4.08 -20.12
C ASP A 211 1.79 -4.92 -19.67
N LEU A 212 1.76 -5.19 -18.38
CA LEU A 212 0.65 -5.85 -17.70
C LEU A 212 0.69 -5.49 -16.23
N THR A 213 -0.44 -5.07 -15.68
CA THR A 213 -0.64 -4.92 -14.24
C THR A 213 -1.71 -5.90 -13.79
N VAL A 214 -1.42 -6.66 -12.74
CA VAL A 214 -2.37 -7.55 -12.05
C VAL A 214 -2.40 -7.13 -10.59
N VAL A 215 -3.59 -6.91 -10.05
CA VAL A 215 -3.79 -6.43 -8.68
C VAL A 215 -4.56 -7.49 -7.92
N ASP A 216 -4.02 -7.91 -6.78
CA ASP A 216 -4.67 -8.81 -5.83
C ASP A 216 -4.74 -8.15 -4.44
N TRP A 217 -5.38 -8.79 -3.45
CA TRP A 217 -5.57 -8.20 -2.12
C TRP A 217 -4.27 -8.14 -1.33
N ASN A 218 -3.37 -9.11 -1.52
CA ASN A 218 -2.10 -9.19 -0.80
C ASN A 218 -0.91 -8.57 -1.57
N ALA A 219 -0.97 -8.58 -2.91
CA ALA A 219 0.09 -8.02 -3.73
C ALA A 219 -0.38 -7.60 -5.12
N ALA A 220 0.45 -6.82 -5.81
CA ALA A 220 0.31 -6.53 -7.24
C ALA A 220 1.56 -6.95 -8.02
N LEU A 221 1.35 -7.34 -9.27
CA LEU A 221 2.37 -7.53 -10.29
C LEU A 221 2.28 -6.38 -11.30
N VAL A 222 3.39 -5.71 -11.55
CA VAL A 222 3.56 -4.74 -12.63
C VAL A 222 4.67 -5.23 -13.54
N PHE A 223 4.35 -5.50 -14.79
CA PHE A 223 5.28 -5.96 -15.80
C PHE A 223 5.50 -4.88 -16.84
N GLY A 224 6.76 -4.69 -17.25
CA GLY A 224 7.17 -3.77 -18.31
C GLY A 224 8.00 -2.58 -17.81
N PRO A 225 8.57 -1.79 -18.73
CA PRO A 225 9.34 -0.60 -18.41
C PRO A 225 8.43 0.57 -18.01
N GLY A 226 8.93 1.55 -17.27
CA GLY A 226 8.20 2.79 -16.97
C GLY A 226 7.03 2.61 -16.00
N ALA A 227 7.15 1.68 -15.05
CA ALA A 227 6.09 1.30 -14.11
C ALA A 227 5.94 2.25 -12.91
N GLU A 228 6.78 3.28 -12.79
CA GLU A 228 6.87 4.13 -11.60
C GLU A 228 5.54 4.80 -11.23
N ASP A 229 4.78 5.22 -12.24
CA ASP A 229 3.48 5.87 -12.04
C ASP A 229 2.44 4.86 -11.53
N VAL A 230 2.42 3.65 -12.10
CA VAL A 230 1.53 2.55 -11.65
C VAL A 230 1.88 2.14 -10.22
N LEU A 231 3.17 1.98 -9.90
CA LEU A 231 3.64 1.66 -8.56
C LEU A 231 3.24 2.75 -7.55
N THR A 232 3.30 4.02 -7.95
CA THR A 232 2.87 5.15 -7.11
C THR A 232 1.36 5.12 -6.85
N VAL A 233 0.54 4.80 -7.86
CA VAL A 233 -0.92 4.62 -7.69
C VAL A 233 -1.22 3.47 -6.73
N LEU A 234 -0.54 2.33 -6.88
CA LEU A 234 -0.76 1.16 -6.02
C LEU A 234 -0.27 1.38 -4.59
N GLU A 235 0.86 2.08 -4.41
CA GLU A 235 1.32 2.54 -3.09
C GLU A 235 0.28 3.46 -2.43
N PHE A 236 -0.32 4.38 -3.19
CA PHE A 236 -1.40 5.23 -2.69
C PHE A 236 -2.67 4.45 -2.36
N ALA A 237 -3.06 3.47 -3.18
CA ALA A 237 -4.23 2.64 -2.90
C ALA A 237 -4.11 1.87 -1.57
N ASN A 238 -2.89 1.45 -1.18
CA ASN A 238 -2.63 0.87 0.14
C ASN A 238 -2.86 1.87 1.29
N VAL A 239 -2.52 3.14 1.08
CA VAL A 239 -2.80 4.21 2.04
C VAL A 239 -4.30 4.48 2.14
N GLU A 240 -5.04 4.47 1.01
CA GLU A 240 -6.50 4.60 1.05
C GLU A 240 -7.18 3.45 1.79
N LEU A 241 -6.67 2.22 1.65
CA LEU A 241 -7.15 1.06 2.39
C LEU A 241 -6.99 1.25 3.91
N LEU A 242 -5.84 1.76 4.37
CA LEU A 242 -5.62 2.07 5.79
C LEU A 242 -6.67 3.04 6.32
N GLU A 243 -6.89 4.14 5.61
CA GLU A 243 -7.84 5.19 6.02
C GLU A 243 -9.28 4.65 6.11
N LEU A 244 -9.67 3.79 5.16
CA LEU A 244 -10.99 3.18 5.15
C LEU A 244 -11.18 2.21 6.32
N ARG A 245 -10.17 1.40 6.65
CA ARG A 245 -10.24 0.53 7.84
C ARG A 245 -10.26 1.32 9.13
N PHE A 246 -9.49 2.41 9.21
CA PHE A 246 -9.52 3.29 10.37
C PHE A 246 -10.88 3.98 10.54
N LEU A 247 -11.54 4.32 9.44
CA LEU A 247 -12.91 4.79 9.45
C LEU A 247 -13.88 3.70 9.93
N ASP A 248 -13.74 2.47 9.45
CA ASP A 248 -14.58 1.33 9.85
C ASP A 248 -14.44 1.01 11.34
N ASP A 249 -13.20 0.88 11.86
CA ASP A 249 -12.92 0.67 13.28
C ASP A 249 -13.56 1.75 14.16
N ARG A 250 -13.50 3.02 13.73
CA ARG A 250 -14.13 4.14 14.43
C ARG A 250 -15.65 4.13 14.34
N LEU A 251 -16.21 3.70 13.21
CA LEU A 251 -17.66 3.53 13.05
C LEU A 251 -18.16 2.43 13.99
N ASP A 252 -17.44 1.32 14.08
CA ASP A 252 -17.73 0.22 15.01
C ASP A 252 -17.65 0.69 16.47
N GLU A 253 -16.60 1.41 16.86
CA GLU A 253 -16.51 2.00 18.20
C GLU A 253 -17.67 2.97 18.50
N ALA A 254 -18.05 3.80 17.52
CA ALA A 254 -19.17 4.73 17.68
C ALA A 254 -20.52 4.01 17.77
N LEU A 255 -20.70 2.92 17.02
CA LEU A 255 -21.88 2.06 17.10
C LEU A 255 -21.96 1.39 18.47
N ASP A 256 -20.86 0.81 18.96
CA ASP A 256 -20.77 0.20 20.30
C ASP A 256 -21.09 1.22 21.40
N GLN A 257 -20.53 2.42 21.32
CA GLN A 257 -20.85 3.50 22.26
C GLN A 257 -22.33 3.90 22.19
N SER A 258 -22.93 3.93 20.99
CA SER A 258 -24.35 4.23 20.83
C SER A 258 -25.23 3.13 21.43
N TYR A 259 -24.85 1.86 21.26
CA TYR A 259 -25.50 0.72 21.89
C TYR A 259 -25.34 0.76 23.40
N GLU A 260 -24.16 1.13 23.93
CA GLU A 260 -23.97 1.35 25.36
C GLU A 260 -24.84 2.47 25.89
N VAL A 261 -24.95 3.60 25.19
CA VAL A 261 -25.81 4.73 25.58
C VAL A 261 -27.28 4.31 25.52
N LEU A 262 -27.70 3.57 24.49
CA LEU A 262 -29.06 3.02 24.37
C LEU A 262 -29.35 1.97 25.45
N ALA A 263 -28.39 1.10 25.79
CA ALA A 263 -28.50 0.10 26.84
C ALA A 263 -28.50 0.73 28.24
N ARG A 264 -27.72 1.81 28.44
CA ARG A 264 -27.77 2.65 29.65
C ARG A 264 -29.10 3.39 29.73
N ARG A 265 -29.66 3.84 28.60
CA ARG A 265 -30.99 4.46 28.52
C ARG A 265 -32.11 3.45 28.77
N PHE A 266 -31.95 2.20 28.36
CA PHE A 266 -32.88 1.10 28.67
C PHE A 266 -32.84 0.73 30.15
N ARG A 267 -31.65 0.71 30.77
CA ARG A 267 -31.49 0.55 32.24
C ARG A 267 -31.99 1.77 33.02
N ALA A 268 -31.79 2.98 32.50
CA ALA A 268 -32.30 4.21 33.09
C ALA A 268 -33.82 4.38 32.90
N ARG A 269 -34.44 3.73 31.91
CA ARG A 269 -35.91 3.73 31.72
C ARG A 269 -36.67 3.01 32.84
N PHE A 270 -35.98 2.26 33.70
CA PHE A 270 -36.50 1.74 34.97
C PHE A 270 -36.38 2.73 36.16
N ARG A 271 -35.93 3.98 35.93
CA ARG A 271 -35.98 5.09 36.90
C ARG A 271 -36.45 6.38 36.20
N LEU A 272 -37.63 6.86 36.57
CA LEU A 272 -38.27 8.04 36.00
C LEU A 272 -37.46 9.34 36.22
N GLU A 273 -37.29 10.13 35.14
CA GLU A 273 -37.53 11.60 34.96
C GLU A 273 -36.54 12.31 33.98
N PRO A 274 -36.94 13.45 33.34
CA PRO A 274 -36.44 13.88 32.04
C PRO A 274 -35.38 15.01 32.08
N GLY A 275 -34.27 14.80 31.38
CA GLY A 275 -33.30 15.85 31.05
C GLY A 275 -32.79 15.67 29.62
N ARG A 276 -33.23 16.53 28.70
CA ARG A 276 -32.80 16.57 27.29
C ARG A 276 -31.60 17.51 27.13
N GLY A 277 -30.66 17.19 26.26
CA GLY A 277 -29.95 18.23 25.48
C GLY A 277 -28.47 18.06 25.16
N ALA A 278 -27.73 17.11 25.75
CA ALA A 278 -26.27 17.03 25.55
C ALA A 278 -25.82 16.02 24.47
N ASP A 279 -26.62 14.99 24.19
CA ASP A 279 -26.16 13.82 23.41
C ASP A 279 -26.13 14.04 21.88
N LEU A 280 -26.93 14.97 21.35
CA LEU A 280 -27.01 15.24 19.90
C LEU A 280 -25.78 15.97 19.35
N TRP A 281 -25.14 16.81 20.16
CA TRP A 281 -23.93 17.56 19.76
C TRP A 281 -22.70 16.66 19.61
N ARG A 282 -22.66 15.53 20.35
CA ARG A 282 -21.55 14.57 20.27
C ARG A 282 -21.62 13.72 19.00
N ILE A 283 -22.84 13.37 18.56
CA ILE A 283 -23.08 12.68 17.29
C ILE A 283 -22.78 13.59 16.10
N GLY A 284 -23.18 14.87 16.15
CA GLY A 284 -22.88 15.83 15.07
C GLY A 284 -21.39 16.11 14.90
N ARG A 285 -20.59 16.07 15.97
CA ARG A 285 -19.14 16.27 15.89
C ARG A 285 -18.39 15.09 15.28
N LEU A 286 -18.84 13.87 15.54
CA LEU A 286 -18.36 12.68 14.85
C LEU A 286 -18.68 12.75 13.34
N GLN A 287 -19.90 13.17 12.96
CA GLN A 287 -20.27 13.34 11.55
C GLN A 287 -19.44 14.39 10.79
N VAL A 288 -19.02 15.48 11.46
CA VAL A 288 -18.18 16.52 10.85
C VAL A 288 -16.72 16.07 10.69
N ASP A 289 -16.17 15.35 11.68
CA ASP A 289 -14.82 14.78 11.59
C ASP A 289 -14.75 13.68 10.48
N HIS A 290 -15.84 12.94 10.23
CA HIS A 290 -15.94 11.92 9.18
C HIS A 290 -15.95 12.50 7.74
N ALA A 291 -16.60 13.65 7.53
CA ALA A 291 -16.60 14.32 6.24
C ALA A 291 -15.21 14.91 5.89
N MET A 292 -14.45 15.35 6.90
CA MET A 292 -13.12 15.95 6.71
C MET A 292 -12.04 14.92 6.34
N LEU A 293 -12.08 13.70 6.89
CA LEU A 293 -11.18 12.62 6.47
C LEU A 293 -11.49 12.14 5.05
N TYR A 294 -12.78 12.00 4.71
CA TYR A 294 -13.21 11.57 3.38
C TYR A 294 -12.91 12.62 2.29
N GLU A 295 -13.00 13.93 2.60
CA GLU A 295 -12.58 14.98 1.66
C GLU A 295 -11.06 15.08 1.49
N GLY A 296 -10.26 14.73 2.51
CA GLY A 296 -8.79 14.75 2.47
C GLY A 296 -8.22 13.68 1.54
N VAL A 297 -8.66 12.43 1.70
CA VAL A 297 -8.19 11.28 0.89
C VAL A 297 -8.55 11.46 -0.59
N ASN A 298 -9.80 11.83 -0.89
CA ASN A 298 -10.26 12.04 -2.26
C ASN A 298 -9.71 13.33 -2.93
N ASN A 299 -9.18 14.29 -2.15
CA ASN A 299 -8.48 15.45 -2.70
C ASN A 299 -6.96 15.26 -2.83
N ALA A 300 -6.37 14.33 -2.07
CA ALA A 300 -4.94 14.13 -2.06
C ALA A 300 -4.44 13.70 -3.43
N LEU A 301 -5.13 12.75 -4.08
CA LEU A 301 -4.77 12.30 -5.42
C LEU A 301 -5.82 12.70 -6.46
N LYS A 302 -5.52 13.73 -7.25
CA LYS A 302 -6.26 14.00 -8.50
C LYS A 302 -5.47 13.48 -9.68
N LEU A 303 -5.94 12.37 -10.25
CA LEU A 303 -5.46 11.83 -11.52
C LEU A 303 -6.07 12.62 -12.68
N VAL A 304 -5.73 13.91 -12.78
CA VAL A 304 -6.21 14.77 -13.86
C VAL A 304 -5.37 14.52 -15.11
N GLY A 305 -6.02 13.99 -16.15
CA GLY A 305 -5.39 13.88 -17.47
C GLY A 305 -4.74 12.52 -17.80
N ASP A 306 -4.74 11.55 -16.89
CA ASP A 306 -4.33 10.17 -17.19
C ASP A 306 -5.48 9.15 -16.94
N PRO A 307 -6.25 8.80 -18.00
CA PRO A 307 -7.35 7.85 -17.87
C PRO A 307 -6.88 6.41 -17.58
N TYR A 308 -5.61 6.07 -17.83
CA TYR A 308 -5.07 4.75 -17.53
C TYR A 308 -4.81 4.60 -16.04
N LEU A 309 -4.10 5.54 -15.42
CA LEU A 309 -3.84 5.51 -13.97
C LEU A 309 -5.13 5.54 -13.16
N ALA A 310 -6.14 6.29 -13.61
CA ALA A 310 -7.46 6.30 -12.97
C ALA A 310 -8.15 4.92 -13.03
N ARG A 311 -7.90 4.13 -14.09
CA ARG A 311 -8.40 2.75 -14.19
C ARG A 311 -7.61 1.80 -13.31
N VAL A 312 -6.29 1.99 -13.16
CA VAL A 312 -5.47 1.22 -12.21
C VAL A 312 -5.98 1.42 -10.79
N LEU A 313 -6.21 2.68 -10.37
CA LEU A 313 -6.74 2.98 -9.04
C LEU A 313 -8.10 2.32 -8.80
N ARG A 314 -9.02 2.43 -9.77
CA ARG A 314 -10.33 1.75 -9.68
C ARG A 314 -10.23 0.23 -9.61
N LEU A 315 -9.25 -0.34 -10.31
CA LEU A 315 -9.00 -1.78 -10.30
C LEU A 315 -8.52 -2.24 -8.91
N ALA A 316 -7.62 -1.47 -8.28
CA ALA A 316 -7.18 -1.71 -6.91
C ALA A 316 -8.32 -1.54 -5.91
N ALA A 317 -9.08 -0.45 -5.98
CA ALA A 317 -10.24 -0.22 -5.13
C ALA A 317 -11.26 -1.38 -5.21
N THR A 318 -11.55 -1.85 -6.43
CA THR A 318 -12.45 -3.00 -6.63
C THR A 318 -11.91 -4.26 -5.94
N ARG A 319 -10.60 -4.50 -6.01
CA ARG A 319 -9.97 -5.70 -5.44
C ARG A 319 -9.86 -5.64 -3.92
N PHE A 320 -9.61 -4.45 -3.36
CA PHE A 320 -9.57 -4.20 -1.93
C PHE A 320 -10.97 -4.09 -1.30
N HIS A 321 -12.03 -4.12 -2.13
CA HIS A 321 -13.42 -3.90 -1.71
C HIS A 321 -13.64 -2.52 -1.05
N LEU A 322 -12.97 -1.48 -1.58
CA LEU A 322 -13.17 -0.07 -1.19
C LEU A 322 -14.48 0.49 -1.75
#